data_AF-A0A819FUE5-F1
#
_entry.id   AF-A0A819FUE5-F1
#
_cell.length_a   1.000
_cell.length_b   1.000
_cell.length_c   1.000
_cell.angle_alpha   90.00
_cell.angle_beta   90.00
_cell.angle_gamma   90.00
#
_symmetry.space_group_name_H-M   'P 1'
#
loop_
_entity.id
_entity.type
_entity.pdbx_description
1 polymer ?
#
loop_
_entity_poly.entity_id
_entity_poly.type
_entity_poly.pdbx_seq_one_letter_code
_entity_poly.pdbx_strand_id
1 'polypeptide(L)'
;MISINIQVTARDVSTPIPVLAAQAEILVFIQWTPLFRIVLGGAVGKYTGGDTSWKDGTEMSWHYWTQPLSNPLSPIFYRVPASVHAMETYSTYISEGLRALLCYTP
;
A
#
# COMPACT_ATOMS: atom_id res chain seq x y z
N MET A 1 -39.23 46.65 -15.98
CA MET A 1 -38.06 46.00 -16.61
C MET A 1 -36.89 46.15 -15.66
N ILE A 2 -36.51 45.09 -14.95
CA ILE A 2 -35.35 45.10 -14.05
C ILE A 2 -34.22 44.41 -14.80
N SER A 3 -33.23 45.17 -15.24
CA SER A 3 -32.03 44.64 -15.90
C SER A 3 -31.03 44.19 -14.84
N ILE A 4 -30.86 42.88 -14.66
CA ILE A 4 -29.86 42.29 -13.77
C ILE A 4 -28.52 42.31 -14.51
N ASN A 5 -27.63 43.22 -14.10
CA ASN A 5 -26.31 43.39 -14.69
C ASN A 5 -25.33 42.36 -14.07
N ILE A 6 -25.31 41.14 -14.63
CA ILE A 6 -24.37 40.09 -14.21
C ILE A 6 -22.99 40.45 -14.76
N GLN A 7 -22.17 41.07 -13.91
CA GLN A 7 -20.76 41.26 -14.17
C GLN A 7 -20.07 39.88 -14.09
N VAL A 8 -19.95 39.20 -15.23
CA VAL A 8 -19.14 37.97 -15.34
C VAL A 8 -17.68 38.40 -15.26
N THR A 9 -17.13 38.39 -14.03
CA THR A 9 -15.71 38.61 -13.79
C THR A 9 -14.93 37.54 -14.56
N ALA A 10 -14.26 37.94 -15.64
CA ALA A 10 -13.36 37.09 -16.38
C ALA A 10 -12.27 36.57 -15.42
N ARG A 11 -12.36 35.30 -15.02
CA ARG A 11 -11.29 34.66 -14.25
C ARG A 11 -10.06 34.59 -15.13
N ASP A 12 -8.95 35.10 -14.62
CA ASP A 12 -7.64 34.94 -15.20
C ASP A 12 -7.26 33.45 -15.25
N VAL A 13 -7.25 32.89 -16.47
CA VAL A 13 -6.94 31.48 -16.77
C VAL A 13 -5.50 31.12 -16.41
N SER A 14 -4.62 32.11 -16.16
CA SER A 14 -3.20 31.87 -15.90
C SER A 14 -2.87 31.44 -14.47
N THR A 15 -3.81 31.58 -13.52
CA THR A 15 -3.58 31.12 -12.14
C THR A 15 -3.98 29.65 -11.98
N PRO A 16 -3.08 28.77 -11.48
CA PRO A 16 -3.47 27.40 -11.17
C PRO A 16 -4.61 27.43 -10.15
N ILE A 17 -5.68 26.69 -10.42
CA ILE A 17 -6.85 26.66 -9.54
C ILE A 17 -6.36 26.20 -8.16
N PRO A 18 -6.50 27.00 -7.09
CA PRO A 18 -5.90 26.71 -5.78
C PRO A 18 -6.36 25.37 -5.18
N VAL A 19 -7.52 24.86 -5.61
CA VAL A 19 -8.01 23.51 -5.28
C VAL A 19 -7.09 22.40 -5.81
N LEU A 20 -6.56 22.51 -7.02
CA LEU A 20 -5.69 21.47 -7.61
C LEU A 20 -4.34 21.40 -6.88
N ALA A 21 -3.79 22.56 -6.51
CA ALA A 21 -2.55 22.64 -5.73
C ALA A 21 -2.74 22.02 -4.33
N ALA A 22 -3.83 22.37 -3.64
CA ALA A 22 -4.15 21.77 -2.34
C ALA A 22 -4.42 20.26 -2.41
N GLN A 23 -5.05 19.78 -3.48
CA GLN A 23 -5.28 18.34 -3.72
C GLN A 23 -3.95 17.58 -3.89
N ALA A 24 -3.02 18.13 -4.66
CA ALA A 24 -1.70 17.51 -4.87
C ALA A 24 -0.92 17.40 -3.55
N GLU A 25 -0.95 18.44 -2.72
CA GLU A 25 -0.29 18.42 -1.40
C GLU A 25 -0.86 17.35 -0.47
N ILE A 26 -2.20 17.22 -0.43
CA ILE A 26 -2.87 16.20 0.37
C ILE A 26 -2.52 14.78 -0.13
N LEU A 27 -2.48 14.57 -1.45
CA LEU A 27 -2.11 13.28 -2.02
C LEU A 27 -0.67 12.91 -1.68
N VAL A 28 0.28 13.84 -1.82
CA VAL A 28 1.68 13.61 -1.41
C VAL A 28 1.77 13.30 0.09
N PHE A 29 1.02 14.03 0.92
CA PHE A 29 0.98 13.78 2.37
C PHE A 29 0.48 12.37 2.69
N ILE A 30 -0.61 11.91 2.05
CA ILE A 30 -1.19 10.56 2.25
C ILE A 30 -0.28 9.47 1.67
N GLN A 31 0.31 9.70 0.50
CA GLN A 31 1.14 8.72 -0.18
C GLN A 31 2.44 8.46 0.60
N TRP A 32 3.07 9.53 1.07
CA TRP A 32 4.32 9.42 1.82
C TRP A 32 4.08 9.13 3.31
N THR A 33 3.24 9.87 4.02
CA THR A 33 3.28 9.81 5.50
C THR A 33 2.66 8.53 6.05
N PRO A 34 1.39 8.19 5.77
CA PRO A 34 0.82 6.93 6.23
C PRO A 34 1.14 5.73 5.32
N LEU A 35 0.97 5.85 3.99
CA LEU A 35 1.01 4.66 3.12
C LEU A 35 2.42 4.06 3.00
N PHE A 36 3.44 4.88 2.71
CA PHE A 36 4.83 4.42 2.69
C PHE A 36 5.23 3.76 4.01
N ARG A 37 4.97 4.42 5.15
CA ARG A 37 5.41 3.96 6.48
C ARG A 37 4.71 2.70 6.93
N ILE A 38 3.41 2.54 6.62
CA ILE A 38 2.65 1.34 6.96
C ILE A 38 3.15 0.16 6.11
N VAL A 39 3.31 0.35 4.80
CA VAL A 39 3.71 -0.73 3.90
C VAL A 39 5.17 -1.14 4.15
N LEU A 40 6.07 -0.18 4.31
CA LEU A 40 7.46 -0.45 4.69
C LEU A 40 7.56 -1.04 6.10
N GLY A 41 6.78 -0.51 7.05
CA GLY A 41 6.70 -1.02 8.42
C GLY A 41 6.17 -2.45 8.48
N GLY A 42 5.31 -2.86 7.54
CA GLY A 42 4.90 -4.24 7.35
C GLY A 42 6.08 -5.15 6.97
N ALA A 43 6.86 -4.75 5.98
CA ALA A 43 8.02 -5.53 5.53
C ALA A 43 9.09 -5.64 6.63
N VAL A 44 9.46 -4.51 7.23
CA VAL A 44 10.46 -4.47 8.30
C VAL A 44 9.93 -5.19 9.53
N GLY A 45 8.69 -4.92 9.93
CA GLY A 45 8.05 -5.50 11.10
C GLY A 45 7.91 -7.02 11.03
N LYS A 46 7.69 -7.60 9.83
CA LYS A 46 7.72 -9.06 9.66
C LYS A 46 9.13 -9.63 9.84
N TYR A 47 10.18 -8.90 9.47
CA TYR A 47 11.56 -9.38 9.63
C TYR A 47 12.12 -9.15 11.05
N THR A 48 11.74 -8.04 11.69
CA THR A 48 12.26 -7.64 13.01
C THR A 48 11.32 -7.97 14.16
N GLY A 49 10.04 -8.18 13.89
CA GLY A 49 9.05 -8.66 14.86
C GLY A 49 9.51 -10.01 15.39
N GLY A 50 9.51 -10.18 16.71
CA GLY A 50 10.20 -11.25 17.42
C GLY A 50 9.73 -12.69 17.13
N ASP A 51 8.98 -12.91 16.06
CA ASP A 51 8.59 -14.21 15.56
C ASP A 51 9.66 -14.75 14.60
N THR A 52 10.20 -15.91 14.91
CA THR A 52 11.27 -16.54 14.12
C THR A 52 10.73 -17.18 12.84
N SER A 53 9.44 -17.50 12.77
CA SER A 53 8.80 -18.17 11.61
C SER A 53 9.00 -17.39 10.31
N TRP A 54 8.99 -16.06 10.41
CA TRP A 54 9.22 -15.12 9.33
C TRP A 54 10.67 -15.17 8.83
N LYS A 55 11.64 -15.16 9.74
CA LYS A 55 13.07 -15.25 9.39
C LYS A 55 13.43 -16.59 8.77
N ASP A 56 12.84 -17.66 9.31
CA ASP A 56 13.05 -19.03 8.88
C ASP A 56 12.27 -19.39 7.61
N GLY A 57 11.41 -18.47 7.11
CA GLY A 57 10.61 -18.68 5.91
C GLY A 57 9.49 -19.73 6.07
N THR A 58 9.16 -20.11 7.30
CA THR A 58 8.17 -21.17 7.57
C THR A 58 6.77 -20.62 7.79
N GLU A 59 6.62 -19.31 7.97
CA GLU A 59 5.35 -18.65 8.25
C GLU A 59 4.24 -19.05 7.27
N MET A 60 4.53 -19.06 5.96
CA MET A 60 3.51 -19.37 4.96
C MET A 60 2.93 -20.79 5.11
N SER A 61 3.65 -21.73 5.74
CA SER A 61 3.17 -23.09 6.03
C SER A 61 1.97 -23.09 6.99
N TRP A 62 1.93 -22.12 7.91
CA TRP A 62 0.88 -21.98 8.92
C TRP A 62 -0.17 -20.95 8.52
N HIS A 63 0.22 -19.98 7.70
CA HIS A 63 -0.60 -18.86 7.29
C HIS A 63 -1.90 -19.27 6.56
N TYR A 64 -1.89 -20.38 5.81
CA TYR A 64 -3.10 -20.89 5.14
C TYR A 64 -4.20 -21.37 6.08
N TRP A 65 -3.85 -21.75 7.32
CA TRP A 65 -4.79 -22.30 8.30
C TRP A 65 -5.39 -21.25 9.22
N THR A 66 -4.64 -20.17 9.47
CA THR A 66 -5.00 -19.15 10.47
C THR A 66 -5.66 -17.92 9.85
N GLN A 67 -5.67 -17.80 8.51
CA GLN A 67 -6.28 -16.65 7.85
C GLN A 67 -7.82 -16.63 8.02
N PRO A 68 -8.41 -15.45 8.30
CA PRO A 68 -9.87 -15.24 8.36
C PRO A 68 -10.58 -15.36 7.00
N LEU A 69 -9.82 -15.48 5.90
CA LEU A 69 -10.30 -15.68 4.54
C LEU A 69 -9.57 -16.88 3.91
N SER A 70 -9.90 -18.10 4.36
CA SER A 70 -9.40 -19.30 3.70
C SER A 70 -10.00 -19.37 2.29
N ASN A 71 -9.15 -19.20 1.28
CA ASN A 71 -9.59 -19.34 -0.10
C ASN A 71 -9.72 -20.84 -0.44
N PRO A 72 -10.59 -21.24 -1.40
CA PRO A 72 -10.75 -22.65 -1.78
C PRO A 72 -9.45 -23.34 -2.25
N LEU A 73 -8.42 -22.56 -2.62
CA LEU A 73 -7.11 -23.06 -3.04
C LEU A 73 -6.14 -23.23 -1.86
N SER A 74 -6.43 -22.70 -0.67
CA SER A 74 -5.59 -22.82 0.52
C SER A 74 -5.20 -24.28 0.85
N PRO A 75 -6.08 -25.30 0.74
CA PRO A 75 -5.71 -26.69 0.97
C PRO A 75 -4.75 -27.27 -0.08
N ILE A 76 -4.73 -26.68 -1.28
CA ILE A 76 -3.81 -27.07 -2.36
C ILE A 76 -2.43 -26.47 -2.07
N PHE A 77 -2.38 -25.18 -1.76
CA PHE A 77 -1.12 -24.49 -1.45
C PHE A 77 -0.48 -25.02 -0.18
N TYR A 78 -1.24 -25.46 0.82
CA TYR A 78 -0.65 -26.13 2.00
C TYR A 78 0.20 -27.38 1.69
N ARG A 79 -0.03 -28.04 0.54
CA ARG A 79 0.66 -29.28 0.18
C ARG A 79 1.95 -29.06 -0.60
N VAL A 80 2.32 -27.81 -0.90
CA VAL A 80 3.56 -27.50 -1.62
C VAL A 80 4.78 -27.72 -0.71
N PRO A 81 5.96 -28.02 -1.27
CA PRO A 81 7.15 -28.26 -0.45
C PRO A 81 7.57 -27.01 0.33
N ALA A 82 8.22 -27.21 1.48
CA ALA A 82 8.62 -26.13 2.39
C ALA A 82 9.50 -25.04 1.74
N SER A 83 10.27 -25.38 0.71
CA SER A 83 11.05 -24.40 -0.07
C SER A 83 10.18 -23.39 -0.82
N VAL A 84 9.01 -23.81 -1.30
CA VAL A 84 8.04 -22.92 -1.96
C VAL A 84 7.42 -21.99 -0.94
N HIS A 85 7.08 -22.50 0.24
CA HIS A 85 6.59 -21.66 1.35
C HIS A 85 7.62 -20.62 1.82
N ALA A 86 8.91 -20.99 1.87
CA ALA A 86 9.98 -20.04 2.13
C ALA A 86 10.05 -18.97 1.05
N MET A 87 9.95 -19.35 -0.23
CA MET A 87 9.93 -18.41 -1.34
C MET A 87 8.73 -17.45 -1.28
N GLU A 88 7.53 -17.94 -0.93
CA GLU A 88 6.34 -17.11 -0.75
C GLU A 88 6.50 -16.12 0.41
N THR A 89 7.07 -16.58 1.52
CA THR A 89 7.39 -15.72 2.67
C THR A 89 8.36 -14.62 2.26
N TYR A 90 9.45 -14.97 1.55
CA TYR A 90 10.42 -13.98 1.08
C TYR A 90 9.83 -13.00 0.06
N SER A 91 8.98 -13.50 -0.85
CA SER A 91 8.28 -12.69 -1.86
C SER A 91 7.35 -11.67 -1.22
N THR A 92 6.82 -11.95 -0.02
CA THR A 92 5.96 -11.02 0.72
C THR A 92 6.75 -9.79 1.19
N TYR A 93 7.94 -9.95 1.79
CA TYR A 93 8.77 -8.79 2.17
C TYR A 93 9.19 -7.97 0.97
N ILE A 94 9.59 -8.66 -0.10
CA ILE A 94 10.06 -8.01 -1.32
C ILE A 94 8.91 -7.22 -1.93
N SER A 95 7.71 -7.78 -2.01
CA SER A 95 6.54 -7.10 -2.56
C SER A 95 6.14 -5.89 -1.72
N GLU A 96 6.14 -6.02 -0.39
CA GLU A 96 5.83 -4.90 0.51
C GLU A 96 6.90 -3.81 0.44
N GLY A 97 8.18 -4.17 0.50
CA GLY A 97 9.29 -3.22 0.39
C GLY A 97 9.35 -2.54 -0.98
N LEU A 98 9.21 -3.29 -2.06
CA LEU A 98 9.17 -2.74 -3.42
C LEU A 98 7.96 -1.84 -3.62
N ARG A 99 6.78 -2.22 -3.14
CA ARG A 99 5.59 -1.37 -3.23
C ARG A 99 5.77 -0.07 -2.45
N ALA A 100 6.37 -0.13 -1.25
CA ALA A 100 6.74 1.07 -0.51
C ALA A 100 7.64 1.98 -1.36
N LEU A 101 8.71 1.41 -1.93
CA LEU A 101 9.71 2.18 -2.67
C LEU A 101 9.28 2.65 -4.06
N LEU A 102 8.41 1.93 -4.77
CA LEU A 102 8.03 2.27 -6.14
C LEU A 102 6.73 3.07 -6.21
N CYS A 103 5.79 2.82 -5.31
CA CYS A 103 4.48 3.46 -5.35
C CYS A 103 4.33 4.60 -4.35
N TYR A 104 5.15 4.66 -3.30
CA TYR A 104 4.92 5.58 -2.18
C TYR A 104 6.09 6.52 -1.87
N THR A 105 7.18 6.47 -2.63
CA THR A 105 8.23 7.48 -2.58
C THR A 105 7.87 8.69 -3.46
N PRO A 106 8.25 9.91 -3.07
CA PRO A 106 8.12 11.10 -3.91
C PRO A 106 9.01 11.04 -5.16
#